data_AF-D8F2D9-F1
#
_entry.id   AF-D8F2D9-F1
#
_cell.length_a   1.000
_cell.length_b   1.000
_cell.length_c   1.000
_cell.angle_alpha   90.00
_cell.angle_beta   90.00
_cell.angle_gamma   90.00
#
_symmetry.space_group_name_H-M   'P 1'
#
loop_
_entity.id
_entity.type
_entity.pdbx_description
1 polymer ?
#
loop_
_entity_poly.entity_id
_entity_poly.type
_entity_poly.pdbx_seq_one_letter_code
_entity_poly.pdbx_strand_id
1 'polypeptide(L)'
;MAENELQEQVALFRYGIIADFVHLPPGSRGLYAQIRKKAGQEYVIPGSRRTRVAEETIRSWLKKYRKGGFDALLPKERTDKGETRKLPLEISDLLLEAKEKEPELTVPLLIKKVRASGNIPD
;
A
#
# COMPACT_ATOMS: atom_id res chain seq x y z
N MET A 1 -21.64 4.48 -1.52
CA MET A 1 -22.10 3.13 -1.94
C MET A 1 -21.03 2.38 -2.74
N ALA A 2 -20.44 2.95 -3.80
CA ALA A 2 -19.41 2.28 -4.63
C ALA A 2 -18.12 1.84 -3.90
N GLU A 3 -17.74 2.52 -2.82
CA GLU A 3 -16.49 2.19 -2.11
C GLU A 3 -16.58 0.87 -1.32
N ASN A 4 -17.73 0.58 -0.72
CA ASN A 4 -17.95 -0.68 -0.01
C ASN A 4 -17.94 -1.86 -1.01
N GLU A 5 -18.51 -1.65 -2.19
CA GLU A 5 -18.55 -2.63 -3.27
C GLU A 5 -17.15 -2.97 -3.81
N LEU A 6 -16.28 -1.97 -4.00
CA LEU A 6 -14.90 -2.22 -4.40
C LEU A 6 -14.10 -2.95 -3.31
N GLN A 7 -14.30 -2.61 -2.04
CA GLN A 7 -13.62 -3.29 -0.93
C GLN A 7 -13.98 -4.77 -0.88
N GLU A 8 -15.27 -5.08 -1.02
CA GLU A 8 -15.78 -6.44 -1.07
C GLU A 8 -15.26 -7.21 -2.29
N GLN A 9 -15.29 -6.61 -3.48
CA GLN A 9 -14.72 -7.20 -4.70
C GLN A 9 -13.23 -7.55 -4.53
N VAL A 10 -12.46 -6.66 -3.90
CA VAL A 10 -11.04 -6.93 -3.61
C VAL A 10 -10.88 -8.08 -2.61
N ALA A 11 -11.69 -8.14 -1.55
CA ALA A 11 -11.63 -9.22 -0.57
C ALA A 11 -11.99 -10.58 -1.20
N LEU A 12 -13.06 -10.62 -2.00
CA LEU A 12 -13.48 -11.80 -2.76
C LEU A 12 -12.40 -12.24 -3.74
N PHE A 13 -11.80 -11.30 -4.47
CA PHE A 13 -10.69 -11.59 -5.38
C PHE A 13 -9.50 -12.23 -4.65
N ARG A 14 -9.08 -11.63 -3.51
CA ARG A 14 -7.98 -12.16 -2.69
C ARG A 14 -8.31 -13.56 -2.18
N TYR A 15 -9.53 -13.76 -1.69
CA TYR A 15 -10.00 -15.05 -1.22
C TYR A 15 -9.99 -16.10 -2.33
N GLY A 16 -10.50 -15.78 -3.52
CA GLY A 16 -10.49 -16.68 -4.67
C GLY A 16 -9.08 -17.12 -5.07
N ILE A 17 -8.07 -16.26 -4.91
CA ILE A 17 -6.67 -16.64 -5.13
C ILE A 17 -6.19 -17.64 -4.08
N ILE A 18 -6.52 -17.45 -2.80
CA ILE A 18 -5.97 -18.28 -1.71
C ILE A 18 -6.86 -19.47 -1.30
N ALA A 19 -8.08 -19.60 -1.82
CA ALA A 19 -9.08 -20.57 -1.38
C ALA A 19 -8.54 -22.01 -1.37
N ASP A 20 -7.76 -22.39 -2.38
CA ASP A 20 -7.15 -23.73 -2.47
C ASP A 20 -6.14 -24.02 -1.34
N PHE A 21 -5.67 -22.99 -0.64
CA PHE A 21 -4.62 -23.06 0.38
C PHE A 21 -5.14 -22.87 1.81
N VAL A 22 -6.39 -22.40 1.99
CA VAL A 22 -6.87 -21.98 3.32
C VAL A 22 -6.94 -23.13 4.32
N HIS A 23 -7.27 -24.34 3.85
CA HIS A 23 -7.37 -25.55 4.66
C HIS A 23 -6.06 -26.33 4.77
N LEU A 24 -5.04 -25.97 3.99
CA LEU A 24 -3.75 -26.64 4.03
C LEU A 24 -2.96 -26.19 5.28
N PRO A 25 -2.33 -27.10 6.04
CA PRO A 25 -1.39 -26.72 7.08
C PRO A 25 -0.21 -25.87 6.55
N PRO A 26 0.41 -25.03 7.38
CA PRO A 26 1.71 -24.45 7.06
C PRO A 26 2.74 -25.56 6.75
N GLY A 27 3.53 -25.39 5.69
CA GLY A 27 4.55 -26.36 5.31
C GLY A 27 4.03 -27.56 4.51
N SER A 28 2.75 -27.59 4.12
CA SER A 28 2.24 -28.62 3.20
C SER A 28 3.11 -28.74 1.94
N ARG A 29 3.49 -29.98 1.63
CA ARG A 29 4.30 -30.29 0.45
C ARG A 29 3.62 -29.78 -0.81
N GLY A 30 4.34 -29.03 -1.63
CA GLY A 30 3.82 -28.47 -2.90
C GLY A 30 3.11 -27.12 -2.78
N LEU A 31 2.85 -26.59 -1.58
CA LEU A 31 2.20 -25.29 -1.40
C LEU A 31 2.93 -24.16 -2.15
N TYR A 32 4.25 -24.07 -2.00
CA TYR A 32 5.04 -23.04 -2.69
C TYR A 32 5.03 -23.18 -4.21
N ALA A 33 5.00 -24.41 -4.74
CA ALA A 33 4.90 -24.64 -6.18
C ALA A 33 3.53 -24.20 -6.73
N GLN A 34 2.45 -24.45 -5.98
CA GLN A 34 1.11 -23.98 -6.35
C GLN A 34 0.99 -22.45 -6.26
N ILE A 35 1.59 -21.82 -5.24
CA ILE A 35 1.67 -20.36 -5.12
C ILE A 35 2.41 -19.77 -6.33
N ARG A 36 3.56 -20.33 -6.72
CA ARG A 36 4.29 -19.92 -7.92
C ARG A 36 3.43 -20.05 -9.18
N LYS A 37 2.67 -21.15 -9.31
CA LYS A 37 1.74 -21.34 -10.43
C LYS A 37 0.68 -20.24 -10.48
N LYS A 38 0.07 -19.87 -9.36
CA LYS A 38 -0.89 -18.77 -9.29
C LYS A 38 -0.24 -17.42 -9.59
N ALA A 39 0.95 -17.16 -9.06
CA ALA A 39 1.67 -15.91 -9.33
C ALA A 39 2.03 -15.71 -10.82
N GLY A 40 2.15 -16.81 -11.58
CA GLY A 40 2.36 -16.78 -13.03
C GLY A 40 1.11 -16.54 -13.88
N GLN A 41 -0.09 -16.51 -13.27
CA GLN A 41 -1.35 -16.27 -13.98
C GLN A 41 -1.65 -14.78 -14.11
N GLU A 42 -2.49 -14.46 -15.10
CA GLU A 42 -3.04 -13.13 -15.27
C GLU A 42 -4.43 -13.04 -14.66
N TYR A 43 -4.71 -11.87 -14.09
CA TYR A 43 -5.90 -11.59 -13.31
C TYR A 43 -6.47 -10.22 -13.67
N VAL A 44 -7.79 -10.12 -13.64
CA VAL A 44 -8.48 -8.82 -13.55
C VAL A 44 -8.52 -8.45 -12.07
N ILE A 45 -7.62 -7.57 -11.64
CA ILE A 45 -7.49 -7.17 -10.23
C ILE A 45 -8.43 -5.98 -9.98
N PRO A 46 -9.44 -6.10 -9.09
CA PRO A 46 -10.38 -5.01 -8.83
C PRO A 46 -9.65 -3.74 -8.35
N GLY A 47 -9.97 -2.60 -8.96
CA GLY A 47 -9.37 -1.30 -8.62
C GLY A 47 -7.89 -1.15 -8.97
N SER A 48 -7.31 -2.05 -9.79
CA SER A 48 -5.91 -1.98 -10.20
C SER A 48 -5.73 -2.15 -11.70
N ARG A 49 -4.72 -1.48 -12.26
CA ARG A 49 -4.26 -1.72 -13.64
C ARG A 49 -3.24 -2.87 -13.74
N ARG A 50 -2.85 -3.46 -12.61
CA ARG A 50 -1.94 -4.61 -12.58
C ARG A 50 -2.69 -5.87 -12.97
N THR A 51 -2.01 -6.77 -13.65
CA THR A 51 -2.58 -8.05 -14.11
C THR A 51 -1.98 -9.27 -13.40
N ARG A 52 -0.98 -9.09 -12.53
CA ARG A 52 -0.31 -10.20 -11.83
C ARG A 52 -0.18 -9.93 -10.34
N VAL A 53 -0.16 -11.01 -9.57
CA VAL A 53 0.02 -10.99 -8.11
C VAL A 53 1.31 -11.72 -7.76
N ALA A 54 2.22 -11.06 -7.05
CA ALA A 54 3.49 -11.67 -6.64
C ALA A 54 3.28 -12.81 -5.64
N GLU A 55 4.16 -13.81 -5.65
CA GLU A 55 4.13 -14.95 -4.71
C GLU A 55 4.04 -14.50 -3.24
N GLU A 56 4.82 -13.48 -2.85
CA GLU A 56 4.82 -12.95 -1.49
C GLU A 56 3.49 -12.30 -1.11
N THR A 57 2.78 -11.72 -2.08
CA THR A 57 1.46 -11.12 -1.84
C THR A 57 0.43 -12.22 -1.53
N ILE A 58 0.46 -13.32 -2.29
CA ILE A 58 -0.39 -14.50 -2.05
C ILE A 58 -0.10 -15.09 -0.66
N ARG A 59 1.19 -15.26 -0.30
CA ARG A 59 1.61 -15.73 1.04
C ARG A 59 1.09 -14.81 2.15
N SER A 60 1.18 -13.50 1.95
CA SER A 60 0.70 -12.49 2.90
C SER A 60 -0.82 -12.59 3.13
N TRP A 61 -1.61 -12.73 2.06
CA TRP A 61 -3.06 -12.91 2.18
C TRP A 61 -3.43 -14.21 2.90
N LEU A 62 -2.77 -15.32 2.57
CA LEU A 62 -3.00 -16.59 3.25
C LEU A 62 -2.70 -16.49 4.76
N LYS A 63 -1.60 -15.82 5.14
CA LYS A 63 -1.25 -15.57 6.54
C LYS A 63 -2.30 -14.69 7.25
N LYS A 64 -2.81 -13.65 6.57
CA LYS A 64 -3.86 -12.77 7.12
C LYS A 64 -5.16 -13.54 7.33
N TYR A 65 -5.60 -14.30 6.33
CA TYR A 65 -6.82 -15.08 6.40
C TYR A 65 -6.79 -16.11 7.55
N ARG A 66 -5.68 -16.84 7.71
CA ARG A 66 -5.53 -17.79 8.82
C ARG A 66 -5.59 -17.14 10.21
N LYS A 67 -5.32 -15.84 10.31
CA LYS A 67 -5.34 -15.11 11.59
C LYS A 67 -6.66 -14.39 11.87
N GLY A 68 -7.33 -13.89 10.84
CA GLY A 68 -8.49 -13.01 11.01
C GLY A 68 -9.61 -13.25 9.99
N GLY A 69 -9.65 -14.41 9.36
CA GLY A 69 -10.71 -14.80 8.44
C GLY A 69 -10.81 -13.90 7.21
N PHE A 70 -12.02 -13.83 6.66
CA PHE A 70 -12.31 -13.07 5.45
C PHE A 70 -12.11 -11.56 5.64
N ASP A 71 -12.50 -11.01 6.80
CA ASP A 71 -12.37 -9.58 7.10
C ASP A 71 -10.92 -9.10 7.05
N ALA A 72 -9.96 -9.97 7.39
CA ALA A 72 -8.53 -9.67 7.26
C ALA A 72 -8.04 -9.50 5.80
N LEU A 73 -8.87 -9.87 4.82
CA LEU A 73 -8.64 -9.65 3.39
C LEU A 73 -9.25 -8.37 2.86
N LEU A 74 -10.09 -7.67 3.62
CA LEU A 74 -10.59 -6.35 3.22
C LEU A 74 -9.41 -5.39 3.02
N PRO A 75 -9.44 -4.51 2.00
CA PRO A 75 -8.50 -3.41 1.92
C PRO A 75 -8.55 -2.62 3.23
N LYS A 76 -7.40 -2.42 3.87
CA LYS A 76 -7.35 -1.47 4.98
C LYS A 76 -7.59 -0.09 4.42
N GLU A 77 -8.40 0.69 5.12
CA GLU A 77 -8.46 2.11 4.88
C GLU A 77 -7.05 2.69 4.98
N ARG A 78 -6.65 3.37 3.92
CA ARG A 78 -5.38 4.09 3.89
C ARG A 78 -5.50 5.23 4.90
N THR A 79 -4.53 5.35 5.81
CA THR A 79 -4.51 6.46 6.79
C THR A 79 -4.39 7.82 6.09
N ASP A 80 -3.86 7.86 4.86
CA ASP A 80 -3.71 9.05 4.02
C ASP A 80 -4.92 9.36 3.12
N LYS A 81 -6.11 8.87 3.46
CA LYS A 81 -7.33 9.12 2.66
C LYS A 81 -7.85 10.52 2.95
N GLY A 82 -7.37 11.51 2.19
CA GLY A 82 -7.80 12.91 2.27
C GLY A 82 -6.64 13.91 2.21
N GLU A 83 -5.43 13.49 2.59
CA GLU A 83 -4.24 14.32 2.44
C GLU A 83 -3.58 14.04 1.10
N THR A 84 -3.62 15.04 0.23
CA THR A 84 -2.78 15.01 -0.96
C THR A 84 -1.33 14.97 -0.47
N ARG A 85 -0.50 14.02 -0.93
CA ARG A 85 0.98 14.10 -0.79
C ARG A 85 1.58 15.33 -1.51
N LYS A 86 0.76 16.31 -1.88
CA LYS A 86 1.23 17.61 -2.32
C LYS A 86 1.70 18.31 -1.07
N LEU A 87 3.00 18.58 -1.05
CA LEU A 87 3.53 19.63 -0.22
C LEU A 87 2.67 20.88 -0.48
N PRO A 88 2.10 21.51 0.56
CA PRO A 88 1.38 22.77 0.38
C PRO A 88 2.26 23.76 -0.39
N LEU A 89 1.66 24.55 -1.29
CA LEU A 89 2.40 25.53 -2.09
C LEU A 89 3.21 26.47 -1.20
N GLU A 90 2.61 26.91 -0.09
CA GLU A 90 3.25 27.76 0.93
C GLU A 90 4.53 27.14 1.51
N ILE A 91 4.52 25.83 1.80
CA ILE A 91 5.72 25.12 2.27
C ILE A 91 6.77 25.01 1.16
N SER A 92 6.33 24.85 -0.09
CA SER A 92 7.22 24.79 -1.24
C SER A 92 7.92 26.13 -1.47
N ASP A 93 7.18 27.24 -1.35
CA ASP A 93 7.70 28.60 -1.49
C ASP A 93 8.69 28.94 -0.37
N LEU A 94 8.39 28.56 0.88
CA LEU A 94 9.31 28.75 2.01
C LEU A 94 10.63 27.98 1.83
N LEU A 95 10.57 26.75 1.31
CA LEU A 95 11.76 25.96 1.02
C LEU A 95 12.57 26.57 -0.12
N LEU A 96 11.91 27.09 -1.16
CA LEU A 96 12.57 27.79 -2.26
C LEU A 96 13.26 29.06 -1.78
N GLU A 97 12.55 29.92 -1.03
CA GLU A 97 13.11 31.17 -0.51
C GLU A 97 14.31 30.90 0.43
N ALA A 98 14.21 29.89 1.30
CA ALA A 98 15.30 29.50 2.18
C ALA A 98 16.51 28.94 1.39
N LYS A 99 16.27 28.27 0.26
CA LYS A 99 17.32 27.73 -0.61
C LYS A 99 17.98 28.81 -1.46
N GLU A 100 17.23 29.81 -1.91
CA GLU A 100 17.77 30.98 -2.63
C GLU A 100 18.64 31.85 -1.71
N LYS A 101 18.22 32.06 -0.46
CA LYS A 101 19.01 32.82 0.53
C LYS A 101 20.30 32.12 0.92
N GLU A 102 20.29 30.80 1.03
CA GLU A 102 21.47 30.00 1.42
C GLU A 102 21.64 28.77 0.51
N PRO A 103 22.22 28.95 -0.70
CA PRO A 103 22.36 27.88 -1.69
C PRO A 103 23.21 26.69 -1.22
N GLU A 104 24.10 26.89 -0.26
CA GLU A 104 24.99 25.87 0.29
C GLU A 104 24.28 24.89 1.24
N LEU A 105 23.06 25.20 1.70
CA LEU A 105 22.33 24.32 2.61
C LEU A 105 21.93 23.01 1.94
N THR A 106 22.25 21.89 2.60
CA THR A 106 21.77 20.56 2.21
C THR A 106 20.28 20.42 2.50
N VAL A 107 19.60 19.53 1.77
CA VAL A 107 18.15 19.29 1.93
C VAL A 107 17.73 19.05 3.40
N PRO A 108 18.45 18.24 4.21
CA PRO A 108 18.11 18.06 5.62
C PRO A 108 18.24 19.33 6.47
N LEU A 109 19.27 20.16 6.22
CA LEU A 109 19.49 21.41 6.95
C LEU A 109 18.46 22.47 6.55
N LEU A 110 18.11 22.52 5.27
CA LEU A 110 17.04 23.37 4.75
C LEU A 110 15.69 23.03 5.43
N ILE A 111 15.33 21.74 5.48
CA ILE A 111 14.11 21.28 6.16
C ILE A 111 14.14 21.63 7.65
N LYS A 112 15.28 21.41 8.32
CA LYS A 112 15.45 21.75 9.74
C LYS A 112 15.26 23.24 9.99
N LYS A 113 15.77 24.08 9.09
CA LYS A 113 15.69 25.54 9.18
C LYS A 113 14.26 26.04 8.97
N VAL A 114 13.57 25.57 7.93
CA VAL A 114 12.15 25.92 7.69
C VAL A 114 11.25 25.45 8.85
N ARG A 115 11.57 24.30 9.46
CA ARG A 115 10.91 23.85 10.70
C ARG A 115 11.21 24.74 11.91
N ALA A 116 12.43 25.24 12.03
CA ALA A 116 12.82 26.13 13.12
C ALA A 116 12.25 27.56 12.95
N SER A 117 11.91 27.99 11.74
CA SER A 117 11.34 29.32 11.49
C SER A 117 9.87 29.48 11.90
N GLY A 118 9.17 28.41 12.31
CA GLY A 118 7.79 28.48 12.80
C GLY A 118 6.72 28.77 11.73
N ASN A 119 7.10 29.08 10.49
CA ASN A 119 6.21 29.39 9.37
C ASN A 119 5.63 28.14 8.67
N ILE A 120 5.43 27.03 9.39
CA ILE A 120 4.85 25.81 8.81
C ILE A 120 3.34 25.85 9.08
N PRO A 121 2.47 26.11 8.07
CA PRO A 121 1.03 25.89 8.18
C PRO A 121 0.70 24.44 8.55
N ASP A 122 -0.37 24.27 9.33
CA ASP A 122 -0.93 22.97 9.76
C ASP A 122 -1.40 22.10 8.58
#